data_AF-A0A1J5PXT5-F1
#
_entry.id   AF-A0A1J5PXT5-F1
#
_cell.length_a   1.000
_cell.length_b   1.000
_cell.length_c   1.000
_cell.angle_alpha   90.00
_cell.angle_beta   90.00
_cell.angle_gamma   90.00
#
_symmetry.space_group_name_H-M   'P 1'
#
loop_
_entity.id
_entity.type
_entity.pdbx_description
1 polymer ?
#
loop_
_entity_poly.entity_id
_entity_poly.type
_entity_poly.pdbx_seq_one_letter_code
_entity_poly.pdbx_strand_id
1 'polypeptide(L)'
;MKSFLSAAALWLAAFWWGSLTSVGFGVVPLLFAYLPTPAMAGNMAAKLFAAQTWVAVVCGMFLLLASRSNQPADQVKRVQSALVFIVSGMLLALLSEFAVAPHIIARDNLALWHGVGTALYLLQWLCAGLTLHKLTRRSSGA
;
A
#
# COMPACT_ATOMS: atom_id res chain seq x y z
N MET A 1 7.42 13.35 -22.98
CA MET A 1 6.37 12.46 -22.41
C MET A 1 6.95 11.31 -21.56
N LYS A 2 7.87 10.48 -22.07
CA LYS A 2 8.42 9.33 -21.31
C LYS A 2 9.10 9.70 -19.98
N SER A 3 9.90 10.78 -19.94
CA SER A 3 10.53 11.28 -18.71
C SER A 3 9.52 11.71 -17.65
N PHE A 4 8.47 12.45 -18.05
CA PHE A 4 7.39 12.88 -17.16
C PHE A 4 6.62 11.69 -16.57
N LEU A 5 6.30 10.66 -17.37
CA LEU A 5 5.61 9.46 -16.89
C LEU A 5 6.45 8.67 -15.87
N SER A 6 7.78 8.58 -16.08
CA SER A 6 8.69 7.94 -15.12
C SER A 6 8.76 8.70 -13.80
N ALA A 7 8.86 10.03 -13.84
CA ALA A 7 8.86 10.85 -12.63
C ALA A 7 7.53 10.73 -11.88
N ALA A 8 6.39 10.80 -12.59
CA ALA A 8 5.07 10.64 -11.99
C ALA A 8 4.90 9.27 -11.32
N ALA A 9 5.38 8.19 -11.95
CA ALA A 9 5.35 6.85 -11.34
C ALA A 9 6.20 6.77 -10.06
N LEU A 10 7.36 7.42 -10.03
CA LEU A 10 8.20 7.46 -8.83
C LEU A 10 7.50 8.20 -7.68
N TRP A 11 6.90 9.36 -7.97
CA TRP A 11 6.14 10.14 -6.99
C TRP A 11 4.91 9.37 -6.47
N LEU A 12 4.18 8.67 -7.34
CA LEU A 12 3.05 7.82 -6.94
C LEU A 12 3.49 6.67 -6.01
N ALA A 13 4.59 6.00 -6.34
CA ALA A 13 5.12 4.93 -5.49
C ALA A 13 5.61 5.48 -4.13
N ALA A 14 6.26 6.65 -4.13
CA ALA A 14 6.70 7.32 -2.91
C ALA A 14 5.50 7.74 -2.04
N PHE A 15 4.46 8.30 -2.65
CA PHE A 15 3.23 8.68 -1.95
C PHE A 15 2.51 7.46 -1.38
N TRP A 16 2.42 6.36 -2.13
CA TRP A 16 1.80 5.13 -1.65
C TRP A 16 2.54 4.53 -0.46
N TRP A 17 3.87 4.39 -0.54
CA TRP A 17 4.67 3.86 0.56
C TRP A 17 4.71 4.81 1.77
N GLY A 18 4.82 6.11 1.51
CA GLY A 18 4.81 7.15 2.53
C GLY A 18 3.49 7.19 3.31
N SER A 19 2.35 7.15 2.62
CA SER A 19 1.03 7.11 3.28
C SER A 19 0.84 5.88 4.16
N LEU A 20 1.27 4.69 3.72
CA LEU A 20 1.27 3.49 4.57
C LEU A 20 2.14 3.70 5.81
N THR A 21 3.32 4.29 5.62
CA THR A 21 4.24 4.52 6.73
C THR A 21 3.63 5.49 7.75
N SER A 22 3.09 6.60 7.29
CA SER A 22 2.46 7.61 8.13
C SER A 22 1.24 7.09 8.87
N VAL A 23 0.34 6.36 8.20
CA VAL A 23 -0.89 5.86 8.83
C VAL A 23 -0.57 4.75 9.83
N GLY A 24 0.14 3.70 9.40
CA GLY A 24 0.32 2.48 10.20
C GLY A 24 1.28 2.63 11.36
N PHE A 25 2.34 3.42 11.22
CA PHE A 25 3.39 3.56 12.24
C PHE A 25 3.42 4.93 12.93
N GLY A 26 2.65 5.90 12.43
CA GLY A 26 2.51 7.23 13.04
C GLY A 26 1.11 7.46 13.58
N VAL A 27 0.15 7.72 12.69
CA VAL A 27 -1.19 8.18 13.04
C VAL A 27 -1.92 7.17 13.93
N VAL A 28 -1.97 5.90 13.56
CA VAL A 28 -2.72 4.88 14.33
C VAL A 28 -2.17 4.71 15.75
N PRO A 29 -0.85 4.56 15.99
CA PRO A 29 -0.31 4.58 17.35
C PRO A 29 -0.69 5.82 18.16
N LEU A 30 -0.65 7.01 17.55
CA LEU A 30 -1.04 8.26 18.21
C LEU A 30 -2.54 8.27 18.57
N LEU A 31 -3.41 7.69 17.72
CA LEU A 31 -4.83 7.54 18.05
C LEU A 31 -5.03 6.71 19.32
N PHE A 32 -4.32 5.59 19.48
CA PHE A 32 -4.40 4.75 20.67
C PHE A 32 -3.75 5.39 21.91
N ALA A 33 -2.76 6.27 21.72
CA ALA A 33 -2.11 6.99 22.81
C ALA A 33 -2.96 8.16 23.35
N TYR A 34 -3.70 8.87 22.49
CA TYR A 34 -4.31 10.15 22.84
C TYR A 34 -5.84 10.18 22.84
N LEU A 35 -6.54 9.23 22.21
CA LEU A 35 -8.00 9.21 22.27
C LEU A 35 -8.50 8.68 23.62
N PRO A 36 -9.67 9.14 24.10
CA PRO A 36 -10.17 8.79 25.43
C PRO A 36 -10.41 7.30 25.67
N THR A 37 -10.70 6.52 24.61
CA THR A 37 -10.94 5.08 24.73
C THR A 37 -10.36 4.28 23.55
N PRO A 38 -9.91 3.03 23.78
CA PRO A 38 -9.45 2.15 22.70
C PRO A 38 -10.52 1.84 21.64
N ALA A 39 -11.80 1.88 22.01
CA ALA A 39 -12.90 1.69 21.07
C ALA A 39 -13.01 2.87 20.08
N MET A 40 -12.88 4.11 20.56
CA MET A 40 -12.84 5.28 19.69
C MET A 40 -11.61 5.26 18.76
N ALA A 41 -10.44 4.92 19.29
CA ALA A 41 -9.22 4.78 18.49
C ALA A 41 -9.36 3.71 17.41
N GLY A 42 -9.87 2.52 17.75
CA GLY A 42 -10.11 1.43 16.80
C GLY A 42 -11.09 1.81 15.68
N ASN A 43 -12.20 2.47 16.02
CA ASN A 43 -13.18 2.92 15.02
C ASN A 43 -12.60 3.97 14.07
N MET A 44 -11.75 4.89 14.56
CA MET A 44 -11.07 5.86 13.72
C MET A 44 -9.97 5.19 12.87
N ALA A 45 -9.21 4.27 13.44
CA ALA A 45 -8.20 3.50 12.72
C ALA A 45 -8.81 2.72 11.55
N ALA A 46 -9.99 2.10 11.73
CA ALA A 46 -10.71 1.43 10.66
C ALA A 46 -11.03 2.37 9.49
N LYS A 47 -11.50 3.60 9.77
CA LYS A 47 -11.75 4.61 8.72
C LYS A 47 -10.47 5.04 7.99
N LEU A 48 -9.36 5.19 8.72
CA LEU A 48 -8.07 5.51 8.12
C LEU A 48 -7.56 4.38 7.23
N PHE A 49 -7.71 3.12 7.65
CA PHE A 49 -7.33 1.97 6.83
C PHE A 49 -8.22 1.83 5.59
N ALA A 50 -9.53 2.11 5.68
CA ALA A 50 -10.40 2.17 4.52
C ALA A 50 -9.97 3.23 3.49
N ALA A 51 -9.67 4.45 3.96
CA ALA A 51 -9.11 5.50 3.11
C ALA A 51 -7.76 5.07 2.51
N GLN A 52 -6.90 4.43 3.30
CA GLN A 52 -5.60 3.94 2.86
C GLN A 52 -5.71 2.83 1.81
N THR A 53 -6.73 1.99 1.88
CA THR A 53 -7.04 1.00 0.85
C THR A 53 -7.31 1.67 -0.48
N TRP A 54 -8.12 2.74 -0.50
CA TRP A 54 -8.37 3.50 -1.72
C TRP A 54 -7.13 4.22 -2.26
N VAL A 55 -6.29 4.77 -1.38
CA VAL A 55 -4.98 5.32 -1.78
C VAL A 55 -4.15 4.26 -2.48
N ALA A 56 -4.07 3.05 -1.91
CA ALA A 56 -3.33 1.93 -2.48
C ALA A 56 -3.87 1.51 -3.85
N VAL A 57 -5.19 1.38 -3.99
CA VAL A 57 -5.85 1.00 -5.25
C VAL A 57 -5.60 2.06 -6.33
N VAL A 58 -5.82 3.35 -6.02
CA VAL A 58 -5.64 4.44 -6.98
C VAL A 58 -4.17 4.53 -7.43
N CYS A 59 -3.23 4.54 -6.49
CA CYS A 59 -1.80 4.57 -6.82
C CYS A 59 -1.40 3.35 -7.65
N GLY A 60 -1.82 2.15 -7.23
CA GLY A 60 -1.55 0.91 -7.94
C GLY A 60 -2.10 0.92 -9.37
N MET A 61 -3.34 1.35 -9.59
CA MET A 61 -3.92 1.48 -10.93
C MET A 61 -3.10 2.42 -11.83
N PHE A 62 -2.73 3.61 -11.33
CA PHE A 62 -1.92 4.54 -12.12
C PHE A 62 -0.52 4.00 -12.41
N LEU A 63 0.10 3.28 -11.47
CA LEU A 63 1.38 2.60 -11.67
C LEU A 63 1.27 1.48 -12.73
N LEU A 64 0.17 0.73 -12.76
CA LEU A 64 -0.09 -0.27 -13.80
C LEU A 64 -0.25 0.37 -15.18
N LEU A 65 -0.99 1.47 -15.27
CA LEU A 65 -1.15 2.24 -16.52
C LEU A 65 0.19 2.80 -17.01
N ALA A 66 1.00 3.36 -16.12
CA ALA A 66 2.34 3.85 -16.45
C ALA A 66 3.28 2.71 -16.90
N SER A 67 3.07 1.49 -16.41
CA SER A 67 3.90 0.31 -16.74
C SER A 67 3.58 -0.28 -18.12
N ARG A 68 2.42 0.01 -18.72
CA ARG A 68 1.99 -0.53 -20.03
C ARG A 68 2.64 0.15 -21.25
N SER A 69 3.44 1.21 -21.06
CA SER A 69 4.07 1.93 -22.19
C SER A 69 5.24 1.14 -22.79
N ASN A 70 4.95 0.39 -23.86
CA ASN A 70 5.81 -0.35 -24.80
C ASN A 70 7.33 -0.41 -24.49
N GLN A 71 7.77 -1.43 -23.74
CA GLN A 71 9.18 -1.61 -23.38
C GLN A 71 9.84 -2.74 -24.20
N PRO A 72 11.09 -2.57 -24.67
CA PRO A 72 11.83 -3.60 -25.41
C PRO A 72 12.08 -4.86 -24.56
N ALA A 73 12.28 -6.00 -25.24
CA ALA A 73 12.25 -7.35 -24.68
C ALA A 73 13.15 -7.58 -23.42
N ASP A 74 14.31 -6.92 -23.33
CA ASP A 74 15.21 -7.06 -22.18
C ASP A 74 14.72 -6.35 -20.90
N GLN A 75 13.83 -5.36 -21.04
CA GLN A 75 13.20 -4.68 -19.90
C GLN A 75 12.00 -5.45 -19.34
N VAL A 76 11.51 -6.47 -20.04
CA VAL A 76 10.29 -7.22 -19.69
C VAL A 76 10.42 -7.95 -18.35
N LYS A 77 11.54 -8.64 -18.10
CA LYS A 77 11.76 -9.40 -16.85
C LYS A 77 11.79 -8.49 -15.61
N ARG A 78 12.35 -7.29 -15.73
CA ARG A 78 12.47 -6.34 -14.62
C ARG A 78 11.16 -5.60 -14.34
N VAL A 79 10.39 -5.30 -15.39
CA VAL A 79 9.04 -4.71 -15.28
C VAL A 79 8.04 -5.71 -14.70
N GLN A 80 8.08 -6.98 -15.12
CA GLN A 80 7.26 -8.05 -14.54
C GLN A 80 7.43 -8.14 -13.02
N SER A 81 8.66 -7.99 -12.54
CA SER A 81 8.93 -8.04 -11.11
C SER A 81 8.30 -6.88 -10.34
N ALA A 82 8.21 -5.66 -10.90
CA ALA A 82 7.53 -4.54 -10.26
C ALA A 82 5.99 -4.69 -10.30
N LEU A 83 5.45 -5.23 -11.41
CA LEU A 83 4.02 -5.49 -11.56
C LEU A 83 3.49 -6.45 -10.50
N VAL A 84 4.25 -7.51 -10.17
CA VAL A 84 3.88 -8.45 -9.10
C VAL A 84 3.68 -7.70 -7.79
N PHE A 85 4.63 -6.85 -7.38
CA PHE A 85 4.51 -6.08 -6.14
C PHE A 85 3.34 -5.08 -6.17
N ILE A 86 3.09 -4.41 -7.30
CA ILE A 86 1.95 -3.48 -7.43
C ILE A 86 0.63 -4.23 -7.24
N VAL A 87 0.42 -5.31 -8.00
CA VAL A 87 -0.83 -6.09 -7.96
C VAL A 87 -1.01 -6.76 -6.59
N SER A 88 0.05 -7.39 -6.05
CA SER A 88 0.00 -7.98 -4.72
C SER A 88 -0.33 -6.95 -3.65
N GLY A 89 0.29 -5.76 -3.68
CA GLY A 89 -0.01 -4.69 -2.73
C GLY A 89 -1.47 -4.21 -2.81
N MET A 90 -2.05 -4.08 -4.01
CA MET A 90 -3.47 -3.75 -4.18
C MET A 90 -4.38 -4.85 -3.64
N LEU A 91 -4.08 -6.11 -3.93
CA LEU A 91 -4.88 -7.25 -3.44
C LEU A 91 -4.83 -7.35 -1.92
N LEU A 92 -3.65 -7.16 -1.30
CA LEU A 92 -3.49 -7.14 0.14
C LEU A 92 -4.30 -6.01 0.79
N ALA A 93 -4.36 -4.83 0.17
CA ALA A 93 -5.20 -3.72 0.63
C ALA A 93 -6.69 -4.09 0.60
N LEU A 94 -7.15 -4.64 -0.52
CA LEU A 94 -8.55 -5.05 -0.70
C LEU A 94 -8.94 -6.18 0.26
N LEU A 95 -8.07 -7.17 0.47
CA LEU A 95 -8.29 -8.23 1.46
C LEU A 95 -8.34 -7.66 2.89
N SER A 96 -7.48 -6.71 3.21
CA SER A 96 -7.49 -6.06 4.52
C SER A 96 -8.81 -5.34 4.78
N GLU A 97 -9.33 -4.61 3.79
CA GLU A 97 -10.59 -3.88 3.92
C GLU A 97 -11.82 -4.77 3.91
N PHE A 98 -11.93 -5.68 2.93
CA PHE A 98 -13.17 -6.41 2.69
C PHE A 98 -13.23 -7.78 3.38
N ALA A 99 -12.09 -8.39 3.70
CA ALA A 99 -12.05 -9.66 4.41
C ALA A 99 -11.70 -9.48 5.89
N VAL A 100 -10.68 -8.69 6.23
CA VAL A 100 -10.18 -8.62 7.63
C VAL A 100 -10.93 -7.60 8.49
N ALA A 101 -11.14 -6.38 7.99
CA ALA A 101 -11.74 -5.30 8.77
C ALA A 101 -13.14 -5.65 9.37
N PRO A 102 -14.05 -6.35 8.67
CA PRO A 102 -15.36 -6.70 9.23
C PRO A 102 -15.25 -7.54 10.51
N HIS A 103 -14.33 -8.51 10.55
CA HIS A 103 -14.12 -9.36 11.73
C HIS A 103 -13.50 -8.58 12.90
N ILE A 104 -12.54 -7.68 12.62
CA ILE A 104 -11.93 -6.81 13.65
C ILE A 104 -13.00 -5.89 14.28
N ILE A 105 -13.84 -5.26 13.45
CA ILE A 105 -14.89 -4.36 13.91
C ILE A 105 -15.96 -5.12 14.70
N ALA A 106 -16.34 -6.32 14.23
CA ALA A 106 -17.28 -7.20 14.93
C ALA A 106 -16.69 -7.79 16.23
N ARG A 107 -15.40 -7.60 16.51
CA ARG A 107 -14.67 -8.21 17.64
C ARG A 107 -14.70 -9.75 17.61
N ASP A 108 -14.97 -10.34 16.45
CA ASP A 108 -14.91 -11.77 16.24
C ASP A 108 -13.44 -12.20 16.29
N ASN A 109 -13.08 -13.10 17.20
CA ASN A 109 -11.72 -13.58 17.46
C ASN A 109 -10.64 -12.49 17.24
N LEU A 110 -10.79 -11.38 17.98
CA LEU A 110 -10.04 -10.15 17.71
C LEU A 110 -8.52 -10.35 17.65
N ALA A 111 -7.95 -11.20 18.51
CA ALA A 111 -6.52 -11.45 18.52
C ALA A 111 -6.02 -12.04 17.18
N LEU A 112 -6.76 -13.02 16.64
CA LEU A 112 -6.44 -13.64 15.35
C LEU A 112 -6.56 -12.62 14.22
N TRP A 113 -7.72 -11.95 14.10
CA TRP A 113 -7.99 -11.06 12.98
C TRP A 113 -7.13 -9.79 13.02
N HIS A 114 -6.81 -9.28 14.21
CA HIS A 114 -5.85 -8.19 14.35
C HIS A 114 -4.44 -8.62 13.90
N GLY A 115 -3.99 -9.82 14.29
CA GLY A 115 -2.71 -10.37 13.84
C GLY A 115 -2.64 -10.56 12.32
N VAL A 116 -3.71 -11.09 11.72
CA VAL A 116 -3.84 -11.20 10.25
C VAL A 116 -3.79 -9.81 9.60
N GLY A 117 -4.54 -8.83 10.13
CA GLY A 117 -4.51 -7.46 9.64
C GLY A 117 -3.13 -6.82 9.68
N THR A 118 -2.40 -6.97 10.80
CA THR A 118 -1.02 -6.52 10.93
C THR A 118 -0.12 -7.17 9.87
N ALA A 119 -0.23 -8.49 9.67
CA ALA A 119 0.58 -9.20 8.68
C ALA A 119 0.29 -8.72 7.25
N LEU A 120 -0.98 -8.59 6.86
CA LEU A 120 -1.35 -8.09 5.53
C LEU A 120 -0.87 -6.66 5.31
N TYR A 121 -0.99 -5.79 6.32
CA TYR A 121 -0.53 -4.40 6.24
C TYR A 121 1.00 -4.32 6.06
N LEU A 122 1.76 -5.11 6.80
CA LEU A 122 3.22 -5.18 6.66
C LEU A 122 3.64 -5.71 5.29
N LEU A 123 2.99 -6.76 4.80
CA LEU A 123 3.25 -7.29 3.45
C LEU A 123 2.92 -6.25 2.36
N GLN A 124 1.82 -5.51 2.52
CA GLN A 124 1.45 -4.42 1.61
C GLN A 124 2.50 -3.30 1.65
N TRP A 125 2.95 -2.91 2.84
CA TRP A 125 4.01 -1.93 3.02
C TRP A 125 5.32 -2.35 2.34
N LEU A 126 5.71 -3.63 2.46
CA LEU A 126 6.86 -4.19 1.75
C LEU A 126 6.66 -4.15 0.23
N CYS A 127 5.47 -4.51 -0.28
CA CYS A 127 5.17 -4.42 -1.70
C CYS A 127 5.32 -3.00 -2.25
N ALA A 128 4.79 -2.00 -1.54
CA ALA A 128 4.92 -0.60 -1.92
C ALA A 128 6.39 -0.12 -1.87
N GLY A 129 7.14 -0.49 -0.82
CA GLY A 129 8.55 -0.14 -0.68
C GLY A 129 9.44 -0.78 -1.76
N LEU A 130 9.21 -2.06 -2.09
CA LEU A 130 9.91 -2.75 -3.17
C LEU A 130 9.57 -2.17 -4.55
N THR A 131 8.32 -1.73 -4.75
CA THR A 131 7.91 -1.01 -5.96
C THR A 131 8.67 0.29 -6.11
N LEU A 132 8.71 1.11 -5.05
CA LEU A 132 9.48 2.36 -5.01
C LEU A 132 10.97 2.12 -5.30
N HIS A 133 11.59 1.18 -4.60
CA HIS A 133 13.01 0.83 -4.78
C HIS A 133 13.32 0.49 -6.24
N LYS A 134 12.50 -0.34 -6.87
CA LYS A 134 12.68 -0.75 -8.27
C LYS A 134 12.58 0.43 -9.23
N LEU A 135 11.65 1.36 -8.99
CA LEU A 135 11.49 2.56 -9.80
C LEU A 135 12.67 3.53 -9.62
N THR A 136 13.18 3.70 -8.41
CA THR A 136 14.40 4.51 -8.17
C THR A 136 15.61 3.96 -8.91
N ARG A 137 15.85 2.64 -8.84
CA ARG A 137 16.96 1.98 -9.56
C ARG A 137 16.85 2.12 -11.08
N ARG A 138 15.63 2.25 -11.63
CA ARG A 138 15.43 2.50 -13.06
C ARG A 138 15.80 3.93 -13.44
N SER A 139 15.50 4.90 -12.57
CA SER A 139 15.85 6.30 -12.81
C SER A 139 17.34 6.58 -12.71
N SER A 140 18.10 5.82 -11.91
CA SER A 140 19.56 6.00 -11.75
C SER A 140 20.39 5.31 -12.83
N GLY A 141 19.80 4.42 -13.63
CA GLY A 141 20.46 3.70 -14.72
C GLY A 141 20.04 4.15 -16.12
N ALA A 142 19.30 5.27 -16.20
CA ALA A 142 18.91 5.95 -17.43
C ALA A 142 19.73 7.24 -17.57
#